data_AF-A0A7C7XMA2-F1
#
_entry.id   AF-A0A7C7XMA2-F1
#
_cell.length_a   1.000
_cell.length_b   1.000
_cell.length_c   1.000
_cell.angle_alpha   90.00
_cell.angle_beta   90.00
_cell.angle_gamma   90.00
#
_symmetry.space_group_name_H-M   'P 1'
#
loop_
_entity.id
_entity.type
_entity.pdbx_description
1 polymer ?
#
loop_
_entity_poly.entity_id
_entity_poly.type
_entity_poly.pdbx_seq_one_letter_code
_entity_poly.pdbx_strand_id
1 'polypeptide(L)'
;MGTSDEENSALMEQLMKSIPPMDLRNGEKLLREAKQIFDEHGVVFFLRQGTCLGAVREHALIPWDDDLDLGSIIGMHGFTEDLIEPTIESFRANGCYVEVSDDGLYTSVKIMKYRIRIDWGCYRVINGTIPHYPGVPIPISLFTELTEIDFIGDTYLVPSPPETYLCCKYGPNWVTPKRVGYEKDVLDAMPTGTVPGRAGWLKQFLAVRFSPRQTATLLVLDGNDAPVAGADVLLAGLSRSKTNRQGIAKFYLPGPDIYALAVTANGREEVLYEEEMDQGERYVYRPNPAKAAGRYFVLTQK
;
A
#
# COMPACT_ATOMS: atom_id res chain seq x y z
N MET A 1 -8.86 -29.86 11.13
CA MET A 1 -7.52 -29.49 11.63
C MET A 1 -7.19 -28.18 10.96
N GLY A 2 -7.06 -27.10 11.74
CA GLY A 2 -6.66 -25.80 11.18
C GLY A 2 -5.24 -25.91 10.60
N THR A 3 -4.94 -25.11 9.58
CA THR A 3 -3.57 -24.88 9.11
C THR A 3 -2.75 -24.30 10.24
N SER A 4 -1.47 -24.67 10.35
CA SER A 4 -0.58 -24.12 11.37
C SER A 4 -0.28 -22.64 11.11
N ASP A 5 0.17 -21.90 12.11
CA ASP A 5 0.57 -20.49 11.94
C ASP A 5 1.75 -20.35 10.95
N GLU A 6 2.66 -21.32 10.91
CA GLU A 6 3.75 -21.36 9.92
C GLU A 6 3.22 -21.53 8.49
N GLU A 7 2.25 -22.43 8.29
CA GLU A 7 1.61 -22.62 6.98
C GLU A 7 0.81 -21.38 6.56
N ASN A 8 0.12 -20.74 7.50
CA ASN A 8 -0.62 -19.52 7.23
C ASN A 8 0.29 -18.33 6.93
N SER A 9 1.42 -18.18 7.62
CA SER A 9 2.41 -17.14 7.33
C SER A 9 3.01 -17.32 5.94
N ALA A 10 3.43 -18.55 5.59
CA ALA A 10 3.94 -18.86 4.26
C ALA A 10 2.89 -18.61 3.15
N LEU A 11 1.63 -18.95 3.42
CA LEU A 11 0.53 -18.66 2.50
C LEU A 11 0.27 -17.16 2.37
N MET A 12 0.31 -16.41 3.47
CA MET A 12 0.17 -14.96 3.48
C MET A 12 1.24 -14.30 2.61
N GLU A 13 2.50 -14.69 2.80
CA GLU A 13 3.62 -14.23 1.96
C GLU A 13 3.44 -14.59 0.49
N GLN A 14 3.02 -15.83 0.20
CA GLN A 14 2.76 -16.27 -1.17
C GLN A 14 1.68 -15.39 -1.84
N LEU A 15 0.57 -15.12 -1.14
CA LEU A 15 -0.54 -14.32 -1.69
C LEU A 15 -0.12 -12.86 -1.91
N MET A 16 0.63 -12.26 -0.98
CA MET A 16 1.20 -10.92 -1.15
C MET A 16 2.09 -10.83 -2.40
N LYS A 17 2.92 -11.84 -2.67
CA LYS A 17 3.87 -11.81 -3.80
C LYS A 17 3.23 -12.17 -5.14
N SER A 18 2.21 -13.03 -5.13
CA SER A 18 1.57 -13.51 -6.37
C SER A 18 0.34 -12.70 -6.79
N ILE A 19 -0.24 -11.91 -5.89
CA ILE A 19 -1.38 -11.00 -6.12
C ILE A 19 -2.49 -11.68 -6.94
N PRO A 20 -2.98 -12.87 -6.54
CA PRO A 20 -4.03 -13.56 -7.29
C PRO A 20 -5.38 -12.88 -7.01
N PRO A 21 -6.26 -12.73 -8.02
CA PRO A 21 -7.61 -12.23 -7.77
C PRO A 21 -8.31 -13.03 -6.67
N MET A 22 -8.98 -12.32 -5.76
CA MET A 22 -9.76 -12.96 -4.70
C MET A 22 -10.98 -13.69 -5.27
N ASP A 23 -11.39 -14.77 -4.60
CA ASP A 23 -12.73 -15.32 -4.81
C ASP A 23 -13.76 -14.35 -4.22
N LEU A 24 -14.59 -13.74 -5.08
CA LEU A 24 -15.50 -12.67 -4.68
C LEU A 24 -16.51 -13.12 -3.62
N ARG A 25 -17.00 -14.35 -3.66
CA ARG A 25 -17.96 -14.85 -2.67
C ARG A 25 -17.32 -14.98 -1.30
N ASN A 26 -16.09 -15.50 -1.23
CA ASN A 26 -15.32 -15.56 0.00
C ASN A 26 -14.90 -14.17 0.47
N GLY A 27 -14.59 -13.24 -0.44
CA GLY A 27 -14.32 -11.83 -0.12
C GLY A 27 -15.52 -11.15 0.53
N GLU A 28 -16.70 -11.20 -0.09
CA GLU A 28 -17.93 -10.65 0.50
C GLU A 28 -18.25 -11.29 1.86
N LYS A 29 -18.07 -12.62 1.96
CA LYS A 29 -18.28 -13.34 3.22
C LYS A 29 -17.33 -12.84 4.30
N LEU A 30 -16.04 -12.75 4.01
CA LEU A 30 -15.02 -12.30 4.96
C LEU A 30 -15.25 -10.84 5.37
N LEU A 31 -15.68 -9.97 4.44
CA LEU A 31 -16.01 -8.58 4.76
C LEU A 31 -17.19 -8.47 5.74
N ARG A 32 -18.23 -9.30 5.60
CA ARG A 32 -19.34 -9.36 6.58
C ARG A 32 -18.89 -9.89 7.94
N GLU A 33 -18.06 -10.94 7.96
CA GLU A 33 -17.51 -11.49 9.21
C GLU A 33 -16.66 -10.43 9.92
N ALA A 34 -15.84 -9.67 9.18
CA ALA A 34 -15.07 -8.55 9.72
C ALA A 34 -15.97 -7.44 10.26
N LYS A 35 -17.01 -7.04 9.53
CA LYS A 35 -17.99 -6.05 10.00
C LYS A 35 -18.63 -6.47 11.33
N GLN A 36 -19.06 -7.72 11.45
CA GLN A 36 -19.65 -8.23 12.69
C GLN A 36 -18.68 -8.11 13.86
N ILE A 37 -17.42 -8.48 13.67
CA ILE A 37 -16.38 -8.36 14.70
C ILE A 37 -16.16 -6.89 15.08
N PHE A 38 -16.07 -5.99 14.10
CA PHE A 38 -15.92 -4.56 14.39
C PHE A 38 -17.13 -4.00 15.15
N ASP A 39 -18.36 -4.36 14.75
CA ASP A 39 -19.59 -3.93 15.41
C ASP A 39 -19.65 -4.43 16.88
N GLU A 40 -19.21 -5.66 17.15
CA GLU A 40 -19.13 -6.23 18.51
C GLU A 40 -18.18 -5.46 19.44
N HIS A 41 -17.10 -4.91 18.89
CA HIS A 41 -16.12 -4.10 19.62
C HIS A 41 -16.43 -2.59 19.59
N GLY A 42 -17.49 -2.17 18.90
CA GLY A 42 -17.80 -0.76 18.68
C GLY A 42 -16.72 -0.02 17.86
N VAL A 43 -15.96 -0.75 17.05
CA VAL A 43 -14.92 -0.19 16.17
C VAL A 43 -15.56 0.34 14.90
N VAL A 44 -15.54 1.66 14.75
CA VAL A 44 -15.90 2.29 13.48
C VAL A 44 -14.75 2.09 12.48
N PHE A 45 -15.07 1.50 11.32
CA PHE A 45 -14.16 1.34 10.20
C PHE A 45 -14.78 1.89 8.92
N PHE A 46 -13.94 2.18 7.93
CA PHE A 46 -14.36 2.58 6.59
C PHE A 46 -13.67 1.70 5.54
N LEU A 47 -14.35 1.53 4.40
CA LEU A 47 -13.72 0.94 3.21
C LEU A 47 -12.75 1.97 2.64
N ARG A 48 -11.56 1.51 2.24
CA ARG A 48 -10.55 2.34 1.58
C ARG A 48 -10.02 1.65 0.32
N GLN A 49 -9.16 2.36 -0.42
CA GLN A 49 -8.44 1.83 -1.58
C GLN A 49 -9.32 1.00 -2.52
N GLY A 50 -8.94 -0.24 -2.88
CA GLY A 50 -9.61 -1.04 -3.91
C GLY A 50 -11.05 -1.40 -3.52
N THR A 51 -11.26 -1.70 -2.24
CA THR A 51 -12.60 -2.02 -1.70
C THR A 51 -13.55 -0.82 -1.75
N CYS A 52 -13.09 0.38 -1.39
CA CYS A 52 -13.89 1.60 -1.53
C CYS A 52 -14.17 1.93 -3.01
N LEU A 53 -13.16 1.80 -3.87
CA LEU A 53 -13.29 2.04 -5.30
C LEU A 53 -14.36 1.12 -5.91
N GLY A 54 -14.31 -0.17 -5.61
CA GLY A 54 -15.32 -1.14 -6.05
C GLY A 54 -16.72 -0.80 -5.54
N ALA A 55 -16.85 -0.53 -4.24
CA ALA A 55 -18.13 -0.22 -3.63
C ALA A 55 -18.80 1.04 -4.21
N VAL A 56 -18.03 2.08 -4.50
CA VAL A 56 -18.53 3.36 -5.04
C VAL A 56 -18.75 3.30 -6.55
N ARG A 57 -17.82 2.70 -7.32
CA ARG A 57 -17.86 2.74 -8.80
C ARG A 57 -18.66 1.58 -9.38
N GLU A 58 -18.49 0.38 -8.85
CA GLU A 58 -19.03 -0.86 -9.42
C GLU A 58 -20.20 -1.41 -8.60
N HIS A 59 -20.42 -0.88 -7.38
CA HIS A 59 -21.32 -1.44 -6.39
C HIS A 59 -21.06 -2.93 -6.11
N ALA A 60 -19.80 -3.35 -6.31
CA ALA A 60 -19.30 -4.72 -6.15
C ALA A 60 -17.81 -4.70 -5.78
N LEU A 61 -17.29 -5.82 -5.29
CA LEU A 61 -15.83 -6.01 -5.19
C LEU A 61 -15.22 -6.11 -6.60
N ILE A 62 -14.04 -5.52 -6.79
CA ILE A 62 -13.37 -5.48 -8.10
C ILE A 62 -12.93 -6.90 -8.50
N PRO A 63 -13.29 -7.42 -9.70
CA PRO A 63 -13.02 -8.82 -10.08
C PRO A 63 -11.55 -9.24 -10.15
N TRP A 64 -10.63 -8.27 -10.18
CA TRP A 64 -9.19 -8.52 -10.26
C TRP A 64 -8.42 -8.00 -9.04
N ASP A 65 -9.10 -7.45 -8.03
CA ASP A 65 -8.48 -7.18 -6.72
C ASP A 65 -8.11 -8.48 -6.05
N ASP A 66 -7.08 -8.46 -5.21
CA ASP A 66 -6.56 -9.61 -4.50
C ASP A 66 -6.82 -9.58 -2.99
N ASP A 67 -7.28 -8.45 -2.46
CA ASP A 67 -7.56 -8.27 -1.04
C ASP A 67 -8.72 -7.30 -0.74
N LEU A 68 -8.92 -7.08 0.56
CA LEU A 68 -9.90 -6.16 1.13
C LEU A 68 -9.18 -5.09 1.96
N ASP A 69 -9.60 -3.85 1.79
CA ASP A 69 -8.89 -2.68 2.28
C ASP A 69 -9.77 -1.92 3.27
N LEU A 70 -9.43 -2.00 4.57
CA LEU A 70 -10.19 -1.39 5.66
C LEU A 70 -9.34 -0.38 6.43
N GLY A 71 -9.98 0.61 7.05
CA GLY A 71 -9.28 1.63 7.82
C GLY A 71 -10.07 2.12 9.03
N SER A 72 -9.34 2.45 10.10
CA SER A 72 -9.83 3.16 11.29
C SER A 72 -8.79 4.20 11.68
N ILE A 73 -9.20 5.32 12.29
CA ILE A 73 -8.28 6.40 12.68
C ILE A 73 -8.30 6.55 14.20
N ILE A 74 -7.14 6.37 14.83
CA ILE A 74 -6.98 6.47 16.28
C ILE A 74 -7.34 7.89 16.72
N GLY A 75 -8.27 8.00 17.67
CA GLY A 75 -8.79 9.25 18.19
C GLY A 75 -9.98 9.83 17.41
N MET A 76 -10.48 9.15 16.39
CA MET A 76 -11.70 9.52 15.66
C MET A 76 -12.77 8.45 15.78
N HIS A 77 -14.04 8.85 15.72
CA HIS A 77 -15.19 7.92 15.73
C HIS A 77 -15.20 6.92 16.88
N GLY A 78 -14.64 7.31 18.04
CA GLY A 78 -14.53 6.45 19.22
C GLY A 78 -13.46 5.35 19.11
N PHE A 79 -12.71 5.26 18.00
CA PHE A 79 -11.65 4.28 17.84
C PHE A 79 -10.38 4.71 18.59
N THR A 80 -9.86 3.82 19.43
CA THR A 80 -8.66 4.03 20.24
C THR A 80 -7.72 2.84 20.12
N GLU A 81 -6.44 3.04 20.44
CA GLU A 81 -5.40 2.03 20.26
C GLU A 81 -5.62 0.78 21.13
N ASP A 82 -6.26 0.92 22.29
CA ASP A 82 -6.62 -0.19 23.17
C ASP A 82 -7.74 -1.09 22.62
N LEU A 83 -8.45 -0.68 21.58
CA LEU A 83 -9.42 -1.54 20.87
C LEU A 83 -8.75 -2.46 19.84
N ILE A 84 -7.49 -2.22 19.46
CA ILE A 84 -6.81 -3.00 18.42
C ILE A 84 -6.64 -4.46 18.86
N GLU A 85 -6.01 -4.70 20.02
CA GLU A 85 -5.70 -6.06 20.47
C GLU A 85 -6.96 -6.91 20.75
N PRO A 86 -8.00 -6.41 21.46
CA PRO A 86 -9.24 -7.17 21.64
C PRO A 86 -9.94 -7.53 20.33
N THR A 87 -9.90 -6.63 19.34
CA THR A 87 -10.48 -6.87 18.02
C THR A 87 -9.70 -7.96 17.27
N ILE A 88 -8.36 -7.91 17.32
CA ILE A 88 -7.48 -8.95 16.75
C ILE A 88 -7.76 -10.31 17.39
N GLU A 89 -7.93 -10.38 18.70
CA GLU A 89 -8.25 -11.63 19.39
C GLU A 89 -9.60 -12.20 18.93
N SER A 90 -10.62 -11.36 18.66
CA SER A 90 -11.86 -11.82 18.04
C SER A 90 -11.67 -12.33 16.61
N PHE A 91 -10.82 -11.70 15.81
CA PHE A 91 -10.47 -12.23 14.48
C PHE A 91 -9.81 -13.61 14.57
N ARG A 92 -8.85 -13.78 15.48
CA ARG A 92 -8.19 -15.07 15.76
C ARG A 92 -9.19 -16.12 16.24
N ALA A 93 -10.08 -15.77 17.17
CA ALA A 93 -11.14 -16.64 17.65
C ALA A 93 -12.14 -17.04 16.56
N ASN A 94 -12.35 -16.18 15.56
CA ASN A 94 -13.14 -16.47 14.36
C ASN A 94 -12.37 -17.31 13.31
N GLY A 95 -11.16 -17.77 13.63
CA GLY A 95 -10.34 -18.61 12.75
C GLY A 95 -9.63 -17.84 11.64
N CYS A 96 -9.41 -16.54 11.82
CA CYS A 96 -8.52 -15.78 10.96
C CYS A 96 -7.07 -15.94 11.43
N TYR A 97 -6.15 -16.00 10.48
CA TYR A 97 -4.74 -15.74 10.75
C TYR A 97 -4.49 -14.24 10.78
N VAL A 98 -3.68 -13.73 11.71
CA VAL A 98 -3.45 -12.29 11.87
C VAL A 98 -1.98 -11.99 12.12
N GLU A 99 -1.40 -11.14 11.28
CA GLU A 99 -0.06 -10.55 11.42
C GLU A 99 -0.20 -9.05 11.71
N VAL A 100 0.63 -8.54 12.63
CA VAL A 100 0.61 -7.13 13.02
C VAL A 100 1.99 -6.53 12.80
N SER A 101 2.05 -5.37 12.17
CA SER A 101 3.27 -4.58 12.03
C SER A 101 3.00 -3.11 12.35
N ASP A 102 3.85 -2.51 13.18
CA ASP A 102 3.85 -1.07 13.44
C ASP A 102 4.93 -0.41 12.58
N ASP A 103 4.51 0.41 11.63
CA ASP A 103 5.41 1.13 10.71
C ASP A 103 5.75 2.55 11.21
N GLY A 104 5.25 2.91 12.40
CA GLY A 104 5.40 4.23 13.03
C GLY A 104 4.48 5.32 12.48
N LEU A 105 3.86 5.12 11.32
CA LEU A 105 2.83 5.99 10.75
C LEU A 105 1.42 5.46 11.06
N TYR A 106 1.25 4.14 11.05
CA TYR A 106 0.05 3.42 11.43
C TYR A 106 0.40 1.99 11.87
N THR A 107 -0.55 1.34 12.53
CA THR A 107 -0.47 -0.11 12.78
C THR A 107 -1.20 -0.81 11.64
N SER A 108 -0.47 -1.62 10.85
CA SER A 108 -1.08 -2.51 9.85
C SER A 108 -1.42 -3.83 10.50
N VAL A 109 -2.69 -4.20 10.40
CA VAL A 109 -3.22 -5.48 10.84
C VAL A 109 -3.63 -6.27 9.60
N LYS A 110 -2.79 -7.23 9.23
CA LYS A 110 -3.05 -8.11 8.11
C LYS A 110 -3.81 -9.33 8.58
N ILE A 111 -5.00 -9.54 8.05
CA ILE A 111 -5.91 -10.62 8.45
C ILE A 111 -6.11 -11.53 7.24
N MET A 112 -6.05 -12.84 7.44
CA MET A 112 -6.25 -13.81 6.36
C MET A 112 -7.23 -14.90 6.77
N LYS A 113 -8.21 -15.15 5.90
CA LYS A 113 -9.12 -16.29 5.98
C LYS A 113 -9.63 -16.62 4.58
N TYR A 114 -9.95 -17.89 4.30
CA TYR A 114 -10.42 -18.32 2.98
C TYR A 114 -9.45 -18.00 1.81
N ARG A 115 -8.15 -17.86 2.11
CA ARG A 115 -7.11 -17.37 1.18
C ARG A 115 -7.37 -15.95 0.67
N ILE A 116 -8.19 -15.17 1.37
CA ILE A 116 -8.43 -13.75 1.13
C ILE A 116 -7.73 -12.95 2.24
N ARG A 117 -7.11 -11.83 1.86
CA ARG A 117 -6.43 -10.93 2.79
C ARG A 117 -7.36 -9.74 3.08
N ILE A 118 -7.34 -9.26 4.32
CA ILE A 118 -7.78 -7.92 4.70
C ILE A 118 -6.54 -7.18 5.18
N ASP A 119 -6.31 -5.98 4.68
CA ASP A 119 -5.38 -5.01 5.26
C ASP A 119 -6.18 -3.95 6.03
N TRP A 120 -6.20 -4.09 7.36
CA TRP A 120 -6.81 -3.13 8.26
C TRP A 120 -5.76 -2.13 8.77
N GLY A 121 -5.84 -0.90 8.26
CA GLY A 121 -4.97 0.20 8.65
C GLY A 121 -5.52 0.96 9.86
N CYS A 122 -4.79 0.93 10.98
CA CYS A 122 -5.09 1.70 12.19
C CYS A 122 -4.26 3.00 12.19
N TYR A 123 -4.79 4.05 11.58
CA TYR A 123 -4.05 5.26 11.25
C TYR A 123 -3.87 6.23 12.42
N ARG A 124 -2.71 6.91 12.43
CA ARG A 124 -2.47 8.11 13.24
C ARG A 124 -2.46 9.34 12.34
N VAL A 125 -3.04 10.44 12.83
CA VAL A 125 -3.07 11.71 12.10
C VAL A 125 -1.71 12.39 12.17
N ILE A 126 -1.14 12.71 11.02
CA ILE A 126 0.15 13.41 10.90
C ILE A 126 -0.05 14.63 10.00
N ASN A 127 0.19 15.82 10.57
CA ASN A 127 0.03 17.11 9.89
C ASN A 127 -1.32 17.25 9.14
N GLY A 128 -2.42 16.79 9.76
CA GLY A 128 -3.77 16.86 9.16
C GLY A 128 -4.01 15.87 8.02
N THR A 129 -3.18 14.82 7.90
CA THR A 129 -3.34 13.76 6.89
C THR A 129 -3.15 12.38 7.49
N ILE A 130 -3.65 11.35 6.80
CA ILE A 130 -3.30 9.95 7.04
C ILE A 130 -2.63 9.37 5.78
N PRO A 131 -1.60 8.53 5.91
CA PRO A 131 -0.90 7.97 4.76
C PRO A 131 -1.62 6.73 4.25
N HIS A 132 -2.07 6.76 3.00
CA HIS A 132 -2.47 5.56 2.28
C HIS A 132 -1.31 5.09 1.42
N TYR A 133 -1.05 3.79 1.33
CA TYR A 133 0.00 3.24 0.46
C TYR A 133 -0.02 3.86 -0.95
N PRO A 134 1.12 4.21 -1.59
CA PRO A 134 2.50 4.09 -1.10
C PRO A 134 2.99 5.30 -0.29
N GLY A 135 2.08 5.98 0.41
CA GLY A 135 2.35 7.21 1.18
C GLY A 135 1.55 8.42 0.71
N VAL A 136 0.49 8.24 -0.09
CA VAL A 136 -0.45 9.28 -0.50
C VAL A 136 -1.04 9.93 0.77
N PRO A 137 -0.79 11.23 1.01
CA PRO A 137 -1.31 11.88 2.20
C PRO A 137 -2.77 12.29 1.96
N ILE A 138 -3.71 11.56 2.55
CA ILE A 138 -5.13 11.85 2.41
C ILE A 138 -5.57 12.80 3.54
N PRO A 139 -6.22 13.95 3.23
CA PRO A 139 -6.67 14.90 4.25
C PRO A 139 -7.66 14.30 5.25
N ILE A 140 -7.47 14.57 6.54
CA ILE A 140 -8.38 14.06 7.60
C ILE A 140 -9.82 14.58 7.47
N SER A 141 -10.01 15.71 6.78
CA SER A 141 -11.33 16.30 6.56
C SER A 141 -12.27 15.35 5.81
N LEU A 142 -11.72 14.42 5.01
CA LEU A 142 -12.50 13.39 4.29
C LEU A 142 -12.97 12.25 5.20
N PHE A 143 -12.52 12.22 6.46
CA PHE A 143 -12.88 11.19 7.42
C PHE A 143 -13.56 11.76 8.65
N THR A 144 -13.73 13.09 8.75
CA THR A 144 -14.44 13.71 9.89
C THR A 144 -15.90 13.29 9.92
N GLU A 145 -16.52 13.22 8.74
CA GLU A 145 -17.81 12.56 8.51
C GLU A 145 -17.58 11.43 7.52
N LEU A 146 -18.32 10.34 7.67
CA LEU A 146 -18.28 9.20 6.76
C LEU A 146 -19.62 9.09 6.03
N THR A 147 -19.58 8.67 4.77
CA THR A 147 -20.79 8.44 3.98
C THR A 147 -21.20 6.99 4.12
N GLU A 148 -22.47 6.75 4.45
CA GLU A 148 -23.09 5.43 4.40
C GLU A 148 -23.42 5.05 2.95
N ILE A 149 -23.08 3.83 2.56
CA ILE A 149 -23.42 3.25 1.26
C ILE A 149 -24.02 1.86 1.43
N ASP A 150 -24.99 1.52 0.58
CA ASP A 150 -25.47 0.15 0.43
C ASP A 150 -24.45 -0.66 -0.36
N PHE A 151 -23.81 -1.62 0.30
CA PHE A 151 -22.80 -2.45 -0.31
C PHE A 151 -22.93 -3.89 0.17
N ILE A 152 -22.91 -4.82 -0.78
CA ILE A 152 -23.11 -6.25 -0.51
C ILE A 152 -24.34 -6.50 0.40
N GLY A 153 -25.46 -5.80 0.20
CA GLY A 153 -26.68 -6.04 0.98
C GLY A 153 -26.60 -5.72 2.48
N ASP A 154 -25.67 -4.84 2.88
CA ASP A 154 -25.61 -4.21 4.21
C ASP A 154 -25.08 -2.77 4.04
N THR A 155 -25.06 -1.99 5.12
CA THR A 155 -24.56 -0.61 5.12
C THR A 155 -23.08 -0.56 5.53
N TYR A 156 -22.26 0.11 4.72
CA TYR A 156 -20.84 0.33 4.97
C TYR A 156 -20.49 1.81 4.93
N LEU A 157 -19.39 2.16 5.59
CA LEU A 157 -18.88 3.53 5.63
C LEU A 157 -17.73 3.71 4.63
N VAL A 158 -17.74 4.85 3.94
CA VAL A 158 -16.66 5.32 3.07
C VAL A 158 -16.28 6.77 3.41
N PRO A 159 -15.07 7.24 3.05
CA PRO A 159 -14.69 8.64 3.20
C PRO A 159 -15.66 9.58 2.48
N SER A 160 -15.83 10.81 2.99
CA SER A 160 -16.82 11.77 2.50
C SER A 160 -16.19 13.08 2.00
N PRO A 161 -16.52 13.54 0.77
CA PRO A 161 -17.25 12.83 -0.27
C PRO A 161 -16.42 11.69 -0.89
N PRO A 162 -17.03 10.54 -1.25
CA PRO A 162 -16.29 9.38 -1.76
C PRO A 162 -15.49 9.68 -3.04
N GLU A 163 -16.06 10.48 -3.94
CA GLU A 163 -15.42 10.87 -5.20
C GLU A 163 -14.17 11.72 -4.97
N THR A 164 -14.19 12.58 -3.94
CA THR A 164 -13.04 13.41 -3.58
C THR A 164 -11.93 12.53 -3.01
N TYR A 165 -12.27 11.57 -2.15
CA TYR A 165 -11.32 10.58 -1.65
C TYR A 165 -10.69 9.76 -2.78
N LEU A 166 -11.50 9.20 -3.68
CA LEU A 166 -11.01 8.39 -4.79
C LEU A 166 -10.15 9.21 -5.76
N CYS A 167 -10.51 10.48 -6.01
CA CYS A 167 -9.67 11.38 -6.79
C CYS A 167 -8.35 11.71 -6.08
N CYS A 168 -8.33 11.89 -4.76
CA CYS A 168 -7.10 12.08 -4.01
C CYS A 168 -6.19 10.85 -4.05
N LYS A 169 -6.78 9.64 -3.98
CA LYS A 169 -6.04 8.38 -3.92
C LYS A 169 -5.54 7.92 -5.29
N TYR A 170 -6.38 7.97 -6.32
CA TYR A 170 -6.10 7.40 -7.65
C TYR A 170 -5.93 8.45 -8.75
N GLY A 171 -6.03 9.74 -8.44
CA GLY A 171 -6.02 10.81 -9.43
C GLY A 171 -7.34 10.94 -10.20
N PRO A 172 -7.43 11.89 -11.15
CA PRO A 172 -8.69 12.24 -11.82
C PRO A 172 -9.26 11.12 -12.70
N ASN A 173 -8.44 10.13 -13.06
CA ASN A 173 -8.84 9.01 -13.93
C ASN A 173 -9.49 7.84 -13.17
N TRP A 174 -9.71 7.95 -11.86
CA TRP A 174 -10.22 6.88 -10.99
C TRP A 174 -11.54 6.26 -11.47
N VAL A 175 -12.37 7.04 -12.17
CA VAL A 175 -13.64 6.60 -12.75
C VAL A 175 -13.47 5.56 -13.87
N THR A 176 -12.28 5.48 -14.48
CA THR A 176 -11.98 4.50 -15.54
C THR A 176 -11.45 3.21 -14.92
N PRO A 177 -12.12 2.05 -15.11
CA PRO A 177 -11.62 0.78 -14.61
C PRO A 177 -10.26 0.43 -15.23
N LYS A 178 -9.28 0.16 -14.38
CA LYS A 178 -7.94 -0.26 -14.76
C LYS A 178 -7.54 -1.47 -13.94
N ARG A 179 -7.15 -2.55 -14.61
CA ARG A 179 -6.51 -3.71 -13.96
C ARG A 179 -5.04 -3.46 -13.67
N VAL A 180 -4.37 -2.78 -14.59
CA VAL A 180 -2.98 -2.32 -14.48
C VAL A 180 -2.88 -0.93 -15.08
N GLY A 181 -1.86 -0.18 -14.69
CA GLY A 181 -1.63 1.20 -15.09
C GLY A 181 -2.29 2.25 -14.20
N TYR A 182 -3.06 1.85 -13.17
CA TYR A 182 -3.56 2.78 -12.15
C TYR A 182 -2.42 3.25 -11.22
N GLU A 183 -1.40 2.40 -11.05
CA GLU A 183 -0.19 2.63 -10.25
C GLU A 183 0.49 3.93 -10.69
N LYS A 184 0.53 4.16 -12.02
CA LYS A 184 1.03 5.41 -12.58
C LYS A 184 0.16 6.61 -12.22
N ASP A 185 -1.17 6.49 -12.32
CA ASP A 185 -2.06 7.59 -11.94
C ASP A 185 -1.88 7.95 -10.46
N VAL A 186 -1.72 6.95 -9.59
CA VAL A 186 -1.43 7.15 -8.16
C VAL A 186 -0.13 7.93 -7.99
N LEU A 187 0.97 7.48 -8.60
CA LEU A 187 2.27 8.14 -8.48
C LEU A 187 2.27 9.56 -9.05
N ASP A 188 1.60 9.79 -10.18
CA ASP A 188 1.48 11.10 -10.81
C ASP A 188 0.61 12.08 -9.97
N ALA A 189 -0.36 11.56 -9.22
CA ALA A 189 -1.21 12.35 -8.32
C ALA A 189 -0.55 12.68 -6.97
N MET A 190 0.53 11.99 -6.60
CA MET A 190 1.22 12.24 -5.32
C MET A 190 1.89 13.61 -5.28
N PRO A 191 1.91 14.27 -4.10
CA PRO A 191 2.64 15.52 -3.95
C PRO A 191 4.14 15.31 -4.16
N THR A 192 4.79 16.31 -4.74
CA THR A 192 6.23 16.27 -4.97
C THR A 192 7.00 16.35 -3.65
N GLY A 193 8.03 15.52 -3.51
CA GLY A 193 8.94 15.55 -2.37
C GLY A 193 8.59 14.52 -1.30
N THR A 194 8.89 14.87 -0.05
CA THR A 194 8.70 13.97 1.10
C THR A 194 7.32 14.16 1.70
N VAL A 195 6.60 13.06 1.90
CA VAL A 195 5.26 13.08 2.51
C VAL A 195 5.35 13.23 4.04
N PRO A 196 4.29 13.74 4.71
CA PRO A 196 4.26 13.88 6.17
C PRO A 196 4.66 12.61 6.92
N GLY A 197 5.33 12.76 8.06
CA GLY A 197 5.79 11.65 8.90
C GLY A 197 7.10 11.00 8.47
N ARG A 198 7.58 11.23 7.24
CA ARG A 198 8.89 10.76 6.76
C ARG A 198 10.00 11.77 7.05
N ALA A 199 11.25 11.28 7.10
CA ALA A 199 12.42 12.12 7.31
C ALA A 199 12.57 13.18 6.20
N GLY A 200 12.68 14.46 6.57
CA GLY A 200 12.82 15.54 5.58
C GLY A 200 14.08 15.44 4.72
N TRP A 201 14.06 16.10 3.56
CA TRP A 201 15.10 16.00 2.53
C TRP A 201 16.54 16.16 3.05
N LEU A 202 16.81 17.14 3.91
CA LEU A 202 18.16 17.35 4.49
C LEU A 202 18.66 16.11 5.26
N LYS A 203 17.79 15.49 6.06
CA LYS A 203 18.13 14.29 6.84
C LYS A 203 18.39 13.10 5.92
N GLN A 204 17.56 12.92 4.89
CA GLN A 204 17.77 11.87 3.88
C GLN A 204 19.10 12.07 3.14
N PHE A 205 19.39 13.30 2.71
CA PHE A 205 20.63 13.64 2.02
C PHE A 205 21.87 13.34 2.87
N LEU A 206 21.85 13.74 4.15
CA LEU A 206 22.93 13.43 5.09
C LEU A 206 23.09 11.92 5.30
N ALA A 207 22.00 11.18 5.45
CA ALA A 207 22.03 9.72 5.58
C ALA A 207 22.67 9.05 4.36
N VAL A 208 22.24 9.41 3.14
CA VAL A 208 22.83 8.87 1.90
C VAL A 208 24.32 9.20 1.77
N ARG A 209 24.75 10.37 2.28
CA ARG A 209 26.14 10.81 2.17
C ARG A 209 27.07 10.17 3.19
N PHE A 210 26.59 9.94 4.41
CA PHE A 210 27.44 9.59 5.55
C PHE A 210 27.11 8.24 6.19
N SER A 211 25.98 7.61 5.85
CA SER A 211 25.49 6.40 6.50
C SER A 211 25.22 5.30 5.46
N PRO A 212 26.25 4.53 5.04
CA PRO A 212 26.08 3.42 4.10
C PRO A 212 25.03 2.40 4.54
N ARG A 213 24.92 2.14 5.86
CA ARG A 213 23.93 1.23 6.43
C ARG A 213 22.49 1.65 6.20
N GLN A 214 22.21 2.94 6.01
CA GLN A 214 20.86 3.48 5.76
C GLN A 214 20.62 3.75 4.27
N THR A 215 21.59 3.39 3.42
CA THR A 215 21.60 3.73 2.00
C THR A 215 21.33 2.49 1.17
N ALA A 216 20.14 2.39 0.58
CA ALA A 216 19.88 1.41 -0.46
C ALA A 216 20.42 1.90 -1.81
N THR A 217 20.77 0.97 -2.69
CA THR A 217 21.23 1.32 -4.04
C THR A 217 20.46 0.55 -5.11
N LEU A 218 20.19 1.22 -6.24
CA LEU A 218 19.56 0.63 -7.40
C LEU A 218 20.47 0.75 -8.61
N LEU A 219 20.88 -0.38 -9.17
CA LEU A 219 21.52 -0.45 -10.48
C LEU A 219 20.43 -0.51 -11.56
N VAL A 220 20.38 0.50 -12.42
CA VAL A 220 19.48 0.57 -13.56
C VAL A 220 20.20 0.07 -14.80
N LEU A 221 19.67 -0.99 -15.40
CA LEU A 221 20.16 -1.57 -16.65
C LEU A 221 19.21 -1.26 -17.81
N ASP A 222 19.70 -1.32 -19.05
CA ASP A 222 18.86 -1.31 -20.24
C ASP A 222 18.50 -2.75 -20.68
N GLY A 223 17.86 -2.89 -21.86
CA GLY A 223 17.46 -4.18 -22.41
C GLY A 223 18.63 -5.08 -22.85
N ASN A 224 19.88 -4.60 -22.81
CA ASN A 224 21.10 -5.34 -23.12
C ASN A 224 21.97 -5.56 -21.87
N ASP A 225 21.40 -5.41 -20.67
CA ASP A 225 22.11 -5.46 -19.38
C ASP A 225 23.23 -4.41 -19.23
N ALA A 226 23.20 -3.32 -20.00
CA ALA A 226 24.17 -2.24 -19.88
C ALA A 226 23.70 -1.19 -18.84
N PRO A 227 24.59 -0.65 -17.99
CA PRO A 227 24.21 0.38 -17.03
C PRO A 227 23.74 1.68 -17.70
N VAL A 228 22.61 2.23 -17.23
CA VAL A 228 22.04 3.47 -17.77
C VAL A 228 22.43 4.65 -16.90
N ALA A 229 23.28 5.53 -17.41
CA ALA A 229 23.64 6.78 -16.74
C ALA A 229 22.55 7.86 -16.92
N GLY A 230 22.28 8.62 -15.85
CA GLY A 230 21.32 9.72 -15.88
C GLY A 230 19.85 9.32 -15.88
N ALA A 231 19.53 8.04 -15.65
CA ALA A 231 18.16 7.59 -15.43
C ALA A 231 17.58 8.24 -14.17
N ASP A 232 16.33 8.68 -14.26
CA ASP A 232 15.58 9.27 -13.15
C ASP A 232 14.91 8.16 -12.35
N VAL A 233 15.11 8.15 -11.03
CA VAL A 233 14.45 7.20 -10.13
C VAL A 233 13.69 7.99 -9.07
N LEU A 234 12.38 7.80 -9.05
CA LEU A 234 11.47 8.36 -8.06
C LEU A 234 11.10 7.26 -7.06
N LEU A 235 11.31 7.52 -5.77
CA LEU A 235 10.79 6.70 -4.68
C LEU A 235 9.59 7.43 -4.07
N ALA A 236 8.41 6.81 -4.15
CA ALA A 236 7.15 7.42 -3.77
C ALA A 236 7.19 7.98 -2.34
N GLY A 237 6.79 9.25 -2.19
CA GLY A 237 6.74 9.95 -0.90
C GLY A 237 8.08 10.20 -0.19
N LEU A 238 9.22 9.90 -0.82
CA LEU A 238 10.53 10.02 -0.19
C LEU A 238 11.46 10.96 -0.96
N SER A 239 11.95 10.52 -2.11
CA SER A 239 13.02 11.20 -2.83
C SER A 239 13.01 10.92 -4.33
N ARG A 240 13.73 11.77 -5.08
CA ARG A 240 14.08 11.56 -6.48
C ARG A 240 15.58 11.65 -6.62
N SER A 241 16.19 10.72 -7.36
CA SER A 241 17.62 10.72 -7.63
C SER A 241 17.90 10.34 -9.08
N LYS A 242 19.13 10.61 -9.53
CA LYS A 242 19.62 10.21 -10.85
C LYS A 242 20.73 9.18 -10.72
N THR A 243 20.78 8.25 -11.65
CA THR A 243 21.88 7.29 -11.72
C THR A 243 23.19 7.97 -12.13
N ASN A 244 24.29 7.52 -11.53
CA ASN A 244 25.63 7.96 -11.89
C ASN A 244 26.12 7.28 -13.20
N ARG A 245 27.39 7.52 -13.58
CA ARG A 245 28.00 6.89 -14.79
C ARG A 245 28.04 5.36 -14.77
N GLN A 246 27.89 4.73 -13.60
CA GLN A 246 27.83 3.28 -13.41
C GLN A 246 26.39 2.77 -13.38
N GLY A 247 25.39 3.62 -13.68
CA GLY A 247 23.98 3.25 -13.62
C GLY A 247 23.41 3.11 -12.20
N ILE A 248 24.12 3.60 -11.18
CA ILE A 248 23.71 3.43 -9.78
C ILE A 248 23.03 4.69 -9.26
N ALA A 249 21.81 4.53 -8.74
CA ALA A 249 21.12 5.50 -7.92
C ALA A 249 21.19 5.08 -6.44
N LYS A 250 21.14 6.06 -5.53
CA LYS A 250 21.22 5.85 -4.07
C LYS A 250 20.06 6.53 -3.39
N PHE A 251 19.52 5.88 -2.36
CA PHE A 251 18.34 6.37 -1.65
C PHE A 251 18.47 6.11 -0.16
N TYR A 252 17.83 6.97 0.61
CA TYR A 252 17.52 6.69 2.01
C TYR A 252 16.24 5.87 2.07
N LEU A 253 16.26 4.77 2.83
CA LEU A 253 15.06 4.01 3.19
C LEU A 253 14.83 4.15 4.70
N PRO A 254 13.59 4.42 5.17
CA PRO A 254 13.26 4.43 6.60
C PRO A 254 13.52 3.10 7.33
N GLY A 255 13.36 1.97 6.63
CA GLY A 255 13.54 0.60 7.13
C GLY A 255 13.19 -0.44 6.05
N PRO A 256 13.15 -1.73 6.39
CA PRO A 256 12.58 -2.76 5.52
C PRO A 256 11.08 -2.51 5.33
N ASP A 257 10.62 -2.42 4.07
CA ASP A 257 9.22 -2.19 3.73
C ASP A 257 8.96 -2.57 2.25
N ILE A 258 7.70 -2.50 1.82
CA ILE A 258 7.31 -2.55 0.43
C ILE A 258 7.23 -1.12 -0.10
N TYR A 259 8.04 -0.80 -1.12
CA TYR A 259 8.13 0.54 -1.68
C TYR A 259 7.61 0.60 -3.12
N ALA A 260 6.96 1.72 -3.45
CA ALA A 260 6.66 2.06 -4.84
C ALA A 260 7.73 2.98 -5.42
N LEU A 261 8.20 2.68 -6.63
CA LEU A 261 9.15 3.51 -7.36
C LEU A 261 8.81 3.61 -8.85
N ALA A 262 9.24 4.70 -9.47
CA ALA A 262 9.22 4.86 -10.92
C ALA A 262 10.65 5.02 -11.44
N VAL A 263 10.99 4.28 -12.48
CA VAL A 263 12.28 4.36 -13.16
C VAL A 263 12.06 4.90 -14.56
N THR A 264 12.61 6.08 -14.85
CA THR A 264 12.63 6.68 -16.17
C THR A 264 14.03 6.56 -16.79
N ALA A 265 14.15 5.74 -17.83
CA ALA A 265 15.38 5.47 -18.55
C ALA A 265 15.12 5.44 -20.06
N ASN A 266 16.02 6.05 -20.86
CA ASN A 266 15.93 6.05 -22.32
C ASN A 266 14.55 6.51 -22.87
N GLY A 267 13.96 7.52 -22.23
CA GLY A 267 12.66 8.09 -22.62
C GLY A 267 11.44 7.22 -22.29
N ARG A 268 11.61 6.17 -21.48
CA ARG A 268 10.52 5.31 -21.01
C ARG A 268 10.49 5.28 -19.49
N GLU A 269 9.29 5.37 -18.94
CA GLU A 269 9.03 5.22 -17.51
C GLU A 269 8.37 3.88 -17.25
N GLU A 270 8.84 3.17 -16.23
CA GLU A 270 8.18 1.99 -15.67
C GLU A 270 7.93 2.22 -14.18
N VAL A 271 6.70 1.98 -13.74
CA VAL A 271 6.30 2.02 -12.33
C VAL A 271 6.42 0.61 -11.76
N LEU A 272 7.22 0.46 -10.71
CA LEU A 272 7.34 -0.74 -9.88
C LEU A 272 6.59 -0.45 -8.58
N TYR A 273 5.39 -1.00 -8.45
CA TYR A 273 4.46 -0.50 -7.44
C TYR A 273 4.67 -1.13 -6.07
N GLU A 274 5.12 -2.39 -5.99
CA GLU A 274 5.36 -3.09 -4.73
C GLU A 274 6.71 -3.81 -4.78
N GLU A 275 7.77 -3.14 -4.33
CA GLU A 275 9.11 -3.71 -4.29
C GLU A 275 9.58 -3.85 -2.84
N GLU A 276 9.92 -5.08 -2.45
CA GLU A 276 10.51 -5.38 -1.14
C GLU A 276 11.94 -4.82 -1.09
N MET A 277 12.15 -3.81 -0.26
CA MET A 277 13.45 -3.13 -0.14
C MET A 277 13.85 -2.90 1.31
N ASP A 278 15.17 -2.94 1.57
CA ASP A 278 15.77 -2.74 2.88
C ASP A 278 17.02 -1.84 2.80
N GLN A 279 17.38 -1.25 3.93
CA GLN A 279 18.50 -0.38 4.12
C GLN A 279 19.84 -1.09 3.89
N GLY A 280 20.77 -0.42 3.21
CA GLY A 280 22.11 -0.95 2.98
C GLY A 280 22.20 -1.99 1.85
N GLU A 281 21.06 -2.44 1.35
CA GLU A 281 20.96 -3.45 0.31
C GLU A 281 21.13 -2.90 -1.11
N ARG A 282 21.41 -3.81 -2.05
CA ARG A 282 21.65 -3.50 -3.45
C ARG A 282 20.65 -4.20 -4.34
N TYR A 283 19.95 -3.42 -5.15
CA TYR A 283 18.92 -3.89 -6.06
C TYR A 283 19.33 -3.67 -7.51
N VAL A 284 18.80 -4.49 -8.40
CA VAL A 284 18.96 -4.34 -9.85
C VAL A 284 17.59 -4.25 -10.49
N TYR A 285 17.39 -3.19 -11.27
CA TYR A 285 16.25 -3.01 -12.14
C TYR A 285 16.61 -3.36 -13.59
N ARG A 286 15.68 -4.06 -14.25
CA ARG A 286 15.70 -4.30 -15.69
C ARG A 286 14.35 -3.90 -16.29
N PRO A 287 14.33 -3.17 -17.42
CA PRO A 287 13.11 -2.83 -18.11
C PRO A 287 12.45 -4.10 -18.67
N ASN A 288 11.13 -4.09 -18.76
CA ASN A 288 10.38 -5.14 -19.47
C ASN A 288 9.47 -4.47 -20.50
N PRO A 289 9.96 -4.28 -21.74
CA PRO A 289 9.18 -3.65 -22.80
C PRO A 289 7.86 -4.38 -23.12
N ALA A 290 7.75 -5.68 -22.80
CA ALA A 290 6.54 -6.46 -23.02
C ALA A 290 5.49 -6.26 -21.90
N LYS A 291 5.88 -5.72 -20.73
CA LYS A 291 5.01 -5.47 -19.58
C LYS A 291 5.23 -4.06 -19.04
N ALA A 292 4.56 -3.09 -19.66
CA ALA A 292 4.70 -1.67 -19.34
C ALA A 292 3.98 -1.22 -18.03
N ALA A 293 3.11 -2.06 -17.45
CA ALA A 293 2.37 -1.77 -16.22
C ALA A 293 2.14 -3.06 -15.40
N GLY A 294 1.76 -2.95 -14.12
CA GLY A 294 1.60 -4.10 -13.24
C GLY A 294 2.94 -4.75 -12.89
N ARG A 295 3.98 -3.96 -12.62
CA ARG A 295 5.29 -4.47 -12.20
C ARG A 295 5.34 -4.47 -10.68
N TYR A 296 5.45 -5.67 -10.11
CA TYR A 296 5.50 -5.92 -8.68
C TYR A 296 6.59 -6.96 -8.42
N PHE A 297 7.36 -6.79 -7.35
CA PHE A 297 8.44 -7.69 -6.92
C PHE A 297 9.41 -8.08 -8.05
N VAL A 298 9.80 -7.12 -8.89
CA VAL A 298 10.69 -7.38 -10.05
C VAL A 298 12.15 -7.00 -9.81
N LEU A 299 12.45 -6.28 -8.73
CA LEU A 299 13.83 -6.00 -8.36
C LEU A 299 14.53 -7.26 -7.87
N THR A 300 15.77 -7.47 -8.31
CA THR A 300 16.62 -8.55 -7.79
C THR A 300 17.63 -7.98 -6.80
N GLN A 301 17.66 -8.50 -5.58
CA GLN A 301 18.69 -8.20 -4.59
C GLN A 301 20.02 -8.84 -5.00
N LYS A 302 21.15 -8.16 -4.71
CA LYS A 302 22.48 -8.52 -5.18
C LYS A 302 23.51 -8.62 -4.06
#